data_AF-A0A812Y4U0-F1
#
_entry.id   AF-A0A812Y4U0-F1
#
_cell.length_a   1.000
_cell.length_b   1.000
_cell.length_c   1.000
_cell.angle_alpha   90.00
_cell.angle_beta   90.00
_cell.angle_gamma   90.00
#
_symmetry.space_group_name_H-M   'P 1'
#
loop_
_entity.id
_entity.type
_entity.pdbx_description
1 polymer ?
#
loop_
_entity_poly.entity_id
_entity_poly.type
_entity_poly.pdbx_seq_one_letter_code
_entity_poly.pdbx_strand_id
1 'polypeptide(L)'
;MLGRLNLFGGQAPIKGNADLLNRKQRRLPGPRFVATRAWPQPLSGELPEPLRATDGRKPDAPPEDVFTLDTITQRMPKIMQSVVKGMPEALKTESFEQNIQALQDEMRDGAQLRPLASGSARVGADGWNEHLSEFIERGEGWHTAPWWVVENYMYKRLLEDGLVDFRVECGAYIE
;
A
#
# COMPACT_ATOMS: atom_id res chain seq x y z
N MET A 1 54.46 -74.02 -6.85
CA MET A 1 54.29 -72.87 -7.77
C MET A 1 54.69 -71.62 -6.98
N LEU A 2 55.96 -71.15 -7.06
CA LEU A 2 56.48 -70.12 -7.99
C LEU A 2 55.61 -68.85 -7.98
N GLY A 3 56.09 -67.64 -7.67
CA GLY A 3 57.43 -67.13 -7.40
C GLY A 3 57.39 -65.61 -7.07
N ARG A 4 58.50 -65.11 -6.50
CA ARG A 4 58.81 -63.69 -6.16
C ARG A 4 59.04 -62.80 -7.39
N LEU A 5 58.92 -61.47 -7.23
CA LEU A 5 59.91 -60.38 -7.49
C LEU A 5 59.18 -59.00 -7.34
N ASN A 6 59.63 -58.03 -6.51
CA ASN A 6 60.67 -56.99 -6.74
C ASN A 6 60.33 -56.08 -7.95
N LEU A 7 60.54 -54.75 -8.03
CA LEU A 7 61.32 -53.72 -7.35
C LEU A 7 60.82 -52.35 -7.90
N PHE A 8 60.87 -51.29 -7.08
CA PHE A 8 61.27 -49.90 -7.40
C PHE A 8 60.60 -49.07 -8.50
N GLY A 9 60.40 -47.78 -8.19
CA GLY A 9 60.40 -46.70 -9.19
C GLY A 9 59.65 -45.47 -8.74
N GLY A 10 60.32 -44.55 -8.05
CA GLY A 10 59.76 -43.26 -7.67
C GLY A 10 59.60 -42.30 -8.86
N GLN A 11 58.70 -41.31 -8.71
CA GLN A 11 58.81 -40.04 -9.41
C GLN A 11 58.11 -38.91 -8.63
N ALA A 12 58.98 -38.06 -8.06
CA ALA A 12 59.01 -36.60 -7.98
C ALA A 12 57.70 -35.75 -8.05
N PRO A 13 57.70 -34.60 -7.34
CA PRO A 13 56.53 -33.77 -7.07
C PRO A 13 56.10 -32.92 -8.27
N ILE A 14 54.80 -32.75 -8.43
CA ILE A 14 54.21 -31.80 -9.38
C ILE A 14 54.55 -30.37 -8.93
N LYS A 15 55.50 -29.76 -9.64
CA LYS A 15 55.63 -28.30 -9.73
C LYS A 15 54.42 -27.78 -10.53
N GLY A 16 53.60 -26.95 -9.90
CA GLY A 16 52.46 -26.31 -10.52
C GLY A 16 52.22 -24.92 -9.94
N ASN A 17 53.01 -23.96 -10.42
CA ASN A 17 52.85 -22.52 -10.42
C ASN A 17 51.95 -21.87 -9.35
N ALA A 18 52.63 -21.25 -8.38
CA ALA A 18 52.15 -20.09 -7.66
C ALA A 18 51.89 -18.94 -8.65
N ASP A 19 50.66 -18.81 -9.12
CA ASP A 19 50.22 -17.63 -9.89
C ASP A 19 48.73 -17.30 -9.65
N LEU A 20 48.26 -17.52 -8.42
CA LEU A 20 46.89 -17.23 -7.99
C LEU A 20 46.77 -16.01 -7.06
N LEU A 21 47.74 -15.09 -7.08
CA LEU A 21 47.71 -13.88 -6.26
C LEU A 21 48.12 -12.64 -7.05
N ASN A 22 47.41 -12.31 -8.13
CA ASN A 22 47.44 -10.94 -8.67
C ASN A 22 46.20 -10.53 -9.46
N ARG A 23 45.00 -10.79 -8.92
CA ARG A 23 43.80 -10.08 -9.38
C ARG A 23 43.74 -8.72 -8.68
N LYS A 24 44.54 -7.77 -9.16
CA LYS A 24 44.28 -6.34 -8.94
C LYS A 24 42.87 -6.05 -9.44
N GLN A 25 41.93 -5.88 -8.52
CA GLN A 25 40.61 -5.34 -8.78
C GLN A 25 40.79 -3.94 -9.40
N ARG A 26 40.83 -3.86 -10.73
CA ARG A 26 40.60 -2.61 -11.44
C ARG A 26 39.14 -2.25 -11.24
N ARG A 27 38.86 -1.44 -10.21
CA ARG A 27 37.57 -0.76 -10.07
C ARG A 27 37.44 0.17 -11.27
N LEU A 28 36.61 -0.20 -12.24
CA LEU A 28 36.14 0.73 -13.25
C LEU A 28 35.33 1.81 -12.53
N PRO A 29 35.57 3.11 -12.78
CA PRO A 29 34.68 4.14 -12.27
C PRO A 29 33.31 3.91 -12.92
N GLY A 30 32.33 3.50 -12.11
CA GLY A 30 30.95 3.44 -12.57
C GLY A 30 30.48 4.81 -13.05
N PRO A 31 29.46 4.87 -13.93
CA PRO A 31 28.90 6.15 -14.36
C PRO A 31 28.52 6.96 -13.13
N ARG A 32 29.13 8.15 -13.00
CA ARG A 32 28.70 9.14 -12.01
C ARG A 32 27.31 9.59 -12.43
N PHE A 33 26.29 9.13 -11.71
CA PHE A 33 24.97 9.75 -11.76
C PHE A 33 25.12 11.17 -11.23
N VAL A 34 25.27 12.14 -12.14
CA VAL A 34 25.15 13.54 -11.80
C VAL A 34 23.66 13.78 -11.58
N ALA A 35 23.25 13.89 -10.31
CA ALA A 35 21.89 14.29 -9.95
C ALA A 35 21.71 15.79 -10.23
N THR A 36 21.66 16.19 -11.50
CA THR A 36 21.23 17.52 -11.93
C THR A 36 19.73 17.55 -12.16
N ARG A 37 18.96 17.20 -11.13
CA ARG A 37 17.57 17.65 -11.07
C ARG A 37 17.43 18.44 -9.79
N ALA A 38 17.73 19.74 -9.91
CA ALA A 38 17.20 20.71 -8.98
C ALA A 38 15.69 20.50 -8.97
N TRP A 39 15.13 20.15 -7.81
CA TRP A 39 13.68 20.18 -7.64
C TRP A 39 13.24 21.60 -7.99
N PRO A 40 12.20 21.77 -8.84
CA PRO A 40 11.63 23.09 -9.08
C PRO A 40 11.36 23.75 -7.73
N GLN A 41 11.72 25.02 -7.60
CA GLN A 41 11.46 25.81 -6.39
C GLN A 41 10.00 25.67 -5.94
N PRO A 42 9.70 25.85 -4.64
CA PRO A 42 8.32 25.82 -4.16
C PRO A 42 7.45 26.74 -5.02
N LEU A 43 6.31 26.21 -5.45
CA LEU A 43 5.36 26.88 -6.35
C LEU A 43 5.01 28.25 -5.78
N SER A 44 5.58 29.32 -6.32
CA SER A 44 5.14 30.68 -6.03
C SER A 44 3.90 30.98 -6.88
N GLY A 45 2.72 30.63 -6.35
CA GLY A 45 1.42 30.82 -6.99
C GLY A 45 0.29 30.19 -6.19
N GLU A 46 -0.96 30.43 -6.59
CA GLU A 46 -2.10 29.66 -6.07
C GLU A 46 -1.91 28.17 -6.38
N LEU A 47 -2.17 27.32 -5.39
CA LEU A 47 -2.07 25.88 -5.58
C LEU A 47 -3.17 25.44 -6.57
N PRO A 48 -2.87 24.50 -7.47
CA PRO A 48 -3.91 23.95 -8.34
C PRO A 48 -5.00 23.28 -7.51
N GLU A 49 -6.21 23.30 -8.05
CA GLU A 49 -7.34 22.59 -7.44
C GLU A 49 -6.98 21.11 -7.18
N PRO A 50 -7.40 20.55 -6.04
CA PRO A 50 -7.17 19.14 -5.75
C PRO A 50 -7.84 18.24 -6.78
N LEU A 51 -7.15 17.14 -7.12
CA LEU A 51 -7.67 16.14 -8.05
C LEU A 51 -8.93 15.47 -7.49
N ARG A 52 -10.00 15.37 -8.29
CA ARG A 52 -11.30 14.75 -7.98
C ARG A 52 -11.56 13.54 -8.88
N ALA A 53 -12.60 12.76 -8.60
CA ALA A 53 -12.94 11.59 -9.43
C ALA A 53 -13.42 11.97 -10.83
N THR A 54 -14.02 13.14 -10.97
CA THR A 54 -14.56 13.63 -12.25
C THR A 54 -13.53 14.33 -13.12
N ASP A 55 -12.31 14.56 -12.63
CA ASP A 55 -11.30 15.32 -13.34
C ASP A 55 -10.76 14.55 -14.54
N GLY A 56 -10.83 15.16 -15.72
CA GLY A 56 -10.45 14.50 -16.97
C GLY A 56 -11.55 13.62 -17.59
N ARG A 57 -12.74 13.53 -16.96
CA ARG A 57 -13.89 12.84 -17.54
C ARG A 57 -14.38 13.59 -18.77
N LYS A 58 -14.29 12.96 -19.95
CA LYS A 58 -14.98 13.41 -21.16
C LYS A 58 -16.40 12.83 -21.15
N PRO A 59 -17.40 13.53 -21.71
CA PRO A 59 -18.80 13.07 -21.71
C PRO A 59 -18.99 11.65 -22.25
N ASP A 60 -18.17 11.24 -23.21
CA ASP A 60 -18.26 9.94 -23.89
C ASP A 60 -17.09 8.98 -23.56
N ALA A 61 -16.20 9.35 -22.63
CA ALA A 61 -15.11 8.46 -22.24
C ALA A 61 -15.61 7.40 -21.25
N PRO A 62 -15.20 6.13 -21.41
CA PRO A 62 -15.40 5.12 -20.40
C PRO A 62 -14.95 5.59 -19.01
N PRO A 63 -15.67 5.28 -17.92
CA PRO A 63 -15.27 5.64 -16.56
C PRO A 63 -13.84 5.22 -16.19
N GLU A 64 -13.35 4.10 -16.75
CA GLU A 64 -12.01 3.56 -16.57
C GLU A 64 -10.89 4.43 -17.18
N ASP A 65 -11.22 5.37 -18.07
CA ASP A 65 -10.25 6.30 -18.65
C ASP A 65 -9.84 7.41 -17.66
N VAL A 66 -10.57 7.55 -16.55
CA VAL A 66 -10.26 8.49 -15.47
C VAL A 66 -9.70 7.72 -14.29
N PHE A 67 -8.38 7.82 -14.10
CA PHE A 67 -7.66 7.09 -13.06
C PHE A 67 -8.27 7.23 -11.66
N THR A 68 -8.72 8.42 -11.27
CA THR A 68 -9.31 8.65 -9.94
C THR A 68 -10.69 8.04 -9.81
N LEU A 69 -11.51 8.10 -10.87
CA LEU A 69 -12.81 7.43 -10.90
C LEU A 69 -12.65 5.91 -10.83
N ASP A 70 -11.75 5.33 -11.62
CA ASP A 70 -11.42 3.89 -11.53
C ASP A 70 -10.88 3.53 -10.14
N THR A 71 -10.04 4.39 -9.58
CA THR A 71 -9.48 4.15 -8.25
C THR A 71 -10.58 4.08 -7.19
N ILE A 72 -11.52 5.03 -7.20
CA ILE A 72 -12.61 5.09 -6.23
C ILE A 72 -13.65 3.99 -6.47
N THR A 73 -14.01 3.70 -7.71
CA THR A 73 -15.12 2.77 -8.02
C THR A 73 -14.69 1.31 -8.18
N GLN A 74 -13.41 1.03 -8.45
CA GLN A 74 -12.90 -0.32 -8.70
C GLN A 74 -11.77 -0.71 -7.75
N ARG A 75 -10.71 0.11 -7.66
CA ARG A 75 -9.47 -0.30 -6.95
C ARG A 75 -9.64 -0.28 -5.44
N MET A 76 -10.22 0.77 -4.88
CA MET A 76 -10.46 0.88 -3.45
C MET A 76 -11.43 -0.20 -2.92
N PRO A 77 -12.56 -0.52 -3.61
CA PRO A 77 -13.38 -1.69 -3.27
C PRO A 77 -12.60 -3.00 -3.24
N LYS A 78 -11.74 -3.26 -4.23
CA LYS A 78 -10.88 -4.46 -4.24
C LYS A 78 -9.88 -4.48 -3.08
N ILE A 79 -9.36 -3.32 -2.68
CA ILE A 79 -8.49 -3.21 -1.50
C ILE A 79 -9.27 -3.62 -0.25
N MET A 80 -10.47 -3.07 -0.04
CA MET A 80 -11.32 -3.43 1.10
C MET A 80 -11.64 -4.93 1.12
N GLN A 81 -12.04 -5.49 -0.01
CA GLN A 81 -12.29 -6.94 -0.13
C GLN A 81 -11.04 -7.77 0.22
N SER A 82 -9.85 -7.32 -0.20
CA SER A 82 -8.59 -7.99 0.14
C SER A 82 -8.28 -7.92 1.63
N VAL A 83 -8.58 -6.79 2.28
CA VAL A 83 -8.45 -6.65 3.74
C VAL A 83 -9.41 -7.60 4.45
N VAL A 84 -10.70 -7.57 4.10
CA VAL A 84 -11.71 -8.47 4.67
C VAL A 84 -11.30 -9.93 4.48
N LYS A 85 -10.85 -10.33 3.29
CA LYS A 85 -10.38 -11.69 3.04
C LYS A 85 -9.23 -12.12 3.97
N GLY A 86 -8.32 -11.19 4.28
CA GLY A 86 -7.17 -11.44 5.16
C GLY A 86 -7.49 -11.37 6.67
N MET A 87 -8.69 -10.94 7.07
CA MET A 87 -9.08 -10.88 8.48
C MET A 87 -9.40 -12.27 9.06
N PRO A 88 -9.20 -12.48 10.38
CA PRO A 88 -9.72 -13.65 11.09
C PRO A 88 -11.25 -13.78 10.95
N GLU A 89 -11.76 -15.00 10.76
CA GLU A 89 -13.21 -15.26 10.62
C GLU A 89 -14.03 -14.74 11.81
N ALA A 90 -13.47 -14.77 13.03
CA ALA A 90 -14.11 -14.24 14.23
C ALA A 90 -14.44 -12.73 14.15
N LEU A 91 -13.77 -11.99 13.27
CA LEU A 91 -14.01 -10.55 13.05
C LEU A 91 -14.96 -10.27 11.87
N LYS A 92 -15.32 -11.28 11.07
CA LYS A 92 -16.19 -11.15 9.91
C LYS A 92 -17.64 -11.41 10.30
N THR A 93 -18.19 -10.54 11.14
CA THR A 93 -19.62 -10.62 11.47
C THR A 93 -20.46 -10.32 10.23
N GLU A 94 -21.68 -10.84 10.16
CA GLU A 94 -22.61 -10.53 9.08
C GLU A 94 -22.85 -9.01 8.96
N SER A 95 -22.96 -8.31 10.09
CA SER A 95 -23.08 -6.86 10.12
C SER A 95 -21.87 -6.14 9.53
N PHE A 96 -20.65 -6.64 9.78
CA PHE A 96 -19.43 -6.08 9.23
C PHE A 96 -19.40 -6.26 7.70
N GLU A 97 -19.71 -7.45 7.20
CA GLU A 97 -19.75 -7.71 5.75
C GLU A 97 -20.81 -6.85 5.04
N GLN A 98 -21.99 -6.70 5.65
CA GLN A 98 -23.05 -5.81 5.15
C GLN A 98 -22.58 -4.35 5.11
N ASN A 99 -21.89 -3.87 6.15
CA ASN A 99 -21.35 -2.50 6.20
C ASN A 99 -20.29 -2.27 5.12
N ILE A 100 -19.40 -3.25 4.90
CA ILE A 100 -18.41 -3.18 3.83
C ILE A 100 -19.06 -3.14 2.46
N GLN A 101 -20.11 -3.94 2.23
CA GLN A 101 -20.85 -3.90 0.98
C GLN A 101 -21.54 -2.55 0.77
N ALA A 102 -22.20 -2.02 1.80
CA ALA A 102 -22.83 -0.71 1.75
C ALA A 102 -21.82 0.40 1.46
N LEU A 103 -20.62 0.36 2.05
CA LEU A 103 -19.54 1.30 1.77
C LEU A 103 -19.07 1.20 0.30
N GLN A 104 -18.94 0.00 -0.26
CA GLN A 104 -18.61 -0.18 -1.67
C GLN A 104 -19.70 0.39 -2.60
N ASP A 105 -20.96 0.23 -2.22
CA ASP A 105 -22.10 0.78 -2.96
C ASP A 105 -22.10 2.32 -2.90
N GLU A 106 -21.88 2.92 -1.73
CA GLU A 106 -21.72 4.37 -1.55
C GLU A 106 -20.63 4.94 -2.49
N MET A 107 -19.47 4.25 -2.57
CA MET A 107 -18.34 4.65 -3.40
C MET A 107 -18.62 4.53 -4.90
N ARG A 108 -19.31 3.46 -5.31
CA ARG A 108 -19.73 3.27 -6.70
C ARG A 108 -20.72 4.36 -7.13
N ASP A 109 -21.70 4.63 -6.27
CA ASP A 109 -22.83 5.50 -6.61
C ASP A 109 -22.54 6.98 -6.38
N GLY A 110 -21.39 7.31 -5.78
CA GLY A 110 -20.98 8.70 -5.57
C GLY A 110 -21.68 9.37 -4.40
N ALA A 111 -22.09 8.60 -3.39
CA ALA A 111 -22.86 9.08 -2.25
C ALA A 111 -22.14 10.23 -1.50
N GLN A 112 -22.93 11.06 -0.81
CA GLN A 112 -22.41 12.18 -0.03
C GLN A 112 -21.56 11.69 1.15
N LEU A 113 -20.53 12.46 1.49
CA LEU A 113 -19.74 12.21 2.68
C LEU A 113 -20.60 12.42 3.93
N ARG A 114 -20.34 11.62 4.96
CA ARG A 114 -21.02 11.70 6.25
C ARG A 114 -20.02 11.75 7.40
N PRO A 115 -20.40 12.34 8.55
CA PRO A 115 -19.55 12.33 9.73
C PRO A 115 -19.19 10.90 10.13
N LEU A 116 -17.96 10.75 10.61
CA LEU A 116 -17.48 9.54 11.25
C LEU A 116 -18.12 9.41 12.64
N ALA A 117 -18.50 8.21 13.03
CA ALA A 117 -18.95 7.86 14.37
C ALA A 117 -17.77 7.89 15.37
N SER A 118 -17.96 8.53 16.53
CA SER A 118 -16.95 8.64 17.59
C SER A 118 -16.73 7.34 18.39
N GLY A 119 -17.12 6.18 17.85
CA GLY A 119 -17.09 4.89 18.55
C GLY A 119 -15.68 4.32 18.82
N SER A 120 -14.63 4.86 18.19
CA SER A 120 -13.26 4.33 18.30
C SER A 120 -12.21 5.43 18.28
N ALA A 121 -11.32 5.43 19.28
CA ALA A 121 -10.17 6.33 19.34
C ALA A 121 -9.20 6.15 18.14
N ARG A 122 -9.19 4.97 17.49
CA ARG A 122 -8.36 4.69 16.31
C ARG A 122 -8.86 5.43 15.07
N VAL A 123 -10.15 5.69 15.00
CA VAL A 123 -10.76 6.48 13.94
C VAL A 123 -10.30 7.94 14.09
N GLY A 124 -10.20 8.44 15.32
CA GLY A 124 -9.89 9.85 15.57
C GLY A 124 -10.99 10.74 15.00
N ALA A 125 -12.24 10.33 15.22
CA ALA A 125 -13.42 10.87 14.56
C ALA A 125 -13.56 12.38 14.76
N ASP A 126 -13.30 12.92 15.95
CA ASP A 126 -13.49 14.34 16.23
C ASP A 126 -12.61 15.23 15.35
N GLY A 127 -11.31 14.95 15.27
CA GLY A 127 -10.37 15.72 14.44
C GLY A 127 -10.61 15.53 12.94
N TRP A 128 -11.08 14.35 12.52
CA TRP A 128 -11.46 14.17 11.12
C TRP A 128 -12.81 14.84 10.81
N ASN A 129 -13.79 14.78 11.70
CA ASN A 129 -15.09 15.40 11.47
C ASN A 129 -14.98 16.91 11.35
N GLU A 130 -14.08 17.55 12.10
CA GLU A 130 -13.72 18.94 11.89
C GLU A 130 -13.25 19.18 10.45
N HIS A 131 -12.37 18.33 9.93
CA HIS A 131 -11.87 18.47 8.57
C HIS A 131 -12.88 18.08 7.48
N LEU A 132 -13.77 17.11 7.73
CA LEU A 132 -14.83 16.70 6.80
C LEU A 132 -15.95 17.73 6.71
N SER A 133 -16.18 18.51 7.77
CA SER A 133 -17.32 19.41 7.89
C SER A 133 -17.51 20.30 6.66
N GLU A 134 -16.43 20.93 6.17
CA GLU A 134 -16.45 21.80 5.00
C GLU A 134 -16.90 21.07 3.72
N PHE A 135 -16.50 19.82 3.53
CA PHE A 135 -16.90 19.01 2.38
C PHE A 135 -18.37 18.56 2.50
N ILE A 136 -18.79 18.18 3.70
CA ILE A 136 -20.16 17.75 4.01
C ILE A 136 -21.15 18.92 3.83
N GLU A 137 -20.81 20.11 4.33
CA GLU A 137 -21.63 21.31 4.21
C GLU A 137 -21.81 21.75 2.74
N ARG A 138 -20.80 21.49 1.90
CA ARG A 138 -20.88 21.67 0.45
C ARG A 138 -21.66 20.57 -0.28
N GLY A 139 -22.11 19.53 0.44
CA GLY A 139 -22.78 18.38 -0.14
C GLY A 139 -21.87 17.51 -1.02
N GLU A 140 -20.55 17.55 -0.79
CA GLU A 140 -19.61 16.75 -1.54
C GLU A 140 -19.70 15.27 -1.17
N GLY A 141 -19.36 14.42 -2.14
CA GLY A 141 -19.44 12.96 -2.05
C GLY A 141 -18.21 12.29 -2.60
N TRP A 142 -18.27 10.97 -2.70
CA TRP A 142 -17.14 10.13 -3.15
C TRP A 142 -16.53 10.56 -4.48
N HIS A 143 -17.33 11.11 -5.40
CA HIS A 143 -16.85 11.50 -6.74
C HIS A 143 -16.47 12.98 -6.85
N THR A 144 -17.03 13.81 -5.97
CA THR A 144 -16.86 15.27 -6.04
C THR A 144 -15.84 15.79 -5.05
N ALA A 145 -15.62 15.13 -3.91
CA ALA A 145 -14.59 15.53 -2.97
C ALA A 145 -13.16 15.28 -3.50
N PRO A 146 -12.15 16.00 -2.98
CA PRO A 146 -10.75 15.73 -3.33
C PRO A 146 -10.38 14.25 -3.13
N TRP A 147 -9.67 13.67 -4.10
CA TRP A 147 -9.29 12.27 -4.11
C TRP A 147 -8.56 11.84 -2.83
N TRP A 148 -7.64 12.69 -2.35
CA TRP A 148 -6.91 12.42 -1.12
C TRP A 148 -7.82 12.38 0.12
N VAL A 149 -8.90 13.18 0.14
CA VAL A 149 -9.89 13.17 1.23
C VAL A 149 -10.64 11.85 1.20
N VAL A 150 -11.20 11.47 0.06
CA VAL A 150 -12.02 10.25 -0.06
C VAL A 150 -11.19 8.97 0.12
N GLU A 151 -9.93 8.97 -0.31
CA GLU A 151 -9.02 7.84 -0.08
C GLU A 151 -8.78 7.63 1.42
N ASN A 152 -8.44 8.69 2.15
CA ASN A 152 -8.23 8.60 3.59
C ASN A 152 -9.53 8.31 4.35
N TYR A 153 -10.63 8.91 3.91
CA TYR A 153 -11.96 8.69 4.47
C TYR A 153 -12.38 7.22 4.38
N MET A 154 -12.12 6.53 3.25
CA MET A 154 -12.37 5.09 3.11
C MET A 154 -11.66 4.27 4.18
N TYR A 155 -10.38 4.52 4.41
CA TYR A 155 -9.65 3.82 5.48
C TYR A 155 -10.22 4.11 6.86
N LYS A 156 -10.72 5.33 7.09
CA LYS A 156 -11.36 5.68 8.36
C LYS A 156 -12.68 4.96 8.55
N ARG A 157 -13.54 4.94 7.53
CA ARG A 157 -14.81 4.19 7.51
C ARG A 157 -14.58 2.70 7.78
N LEU A 158 -13.54 2.11 7.19
CA LEU A 158 -13.16 0.71 7.45
C LEU A 158 -12.79 0.46 8.93
N LEU A 159 -12.18 1.44 9.60
CA LEU A 159 -11.79 1.35 11.02
C LEU A 159 -12.97 1.55 11.98
N GLU A 160 -14.05 2.20 11.55
CA GLU A 160 -15.26 2.37 12.36
C GLU A 160 -15.95 1.03 12.62
N ASP A 161 -16.04 0.21 11.59
CA ASP A 161 -16.83 -1.02 11.62
C ASP A 161 -16.03 -2.25 12.10
N GLY A 162 -14.72 -2.29 11.84
CA GLY A 162 -13.98 -3.57 11.84
C GLY A 162 -12.97 -3.81 12.97
N LEU A 163 -12.71 -2.83 13.84
CA LEU A 163 -11.65 -2.96 14.85
C LEU A 163 -12.11 -2.58 16.25
N VAL A 164 -13.31 -3.03 16.61
CA VAL A 164 -13.80 -3.01 17.98
C VAL A 164 -12.88 -3.89 18.84
N ASP A 165 -11.97 -3.21 19.54
CA ASP A 165 -11.33 -3.63 20.77
C ASP A 165 -10.59 -4.98 20.80
N PHE A 166 -9.45 -5.06 20.10
CA PHE A 166 -8.45 -6.14 20.27
C PHE A 166 -7.83 -6.18 21.69
N ARG A 167 -8.36 -5.43 22.66
CA ARG A 167 -7.80 -5.26 24.00
C ARG A 167 -8.49 -6.13 25.07
N VAL A 168 -9.59 -6.81 24.76
CA VAL A 168 -10.39 -7.51 25.78
C VAL A 168 -10.02 -9.00 25.99
N GLU A 169 -9.35 -9.69 25.06
CA GLU A 169 -9.18 -11.16 25.20
C GLU A 169 -7.76 -11.69 25.50
N CYS A 170 -6.71 -10.87 25.49
CA CYS A 170 -5.37 -11.36 25.89
C CYS A 170 -5.12 -11.36 27.41
N GLY A 171 -6.12 -11.05 28.24
CA GLY A 171 -5.97 -10.92 29.70
C GLY A 171 -6.51 -12.06 30.56
N ALA A 172 -7.14 -13.10 29.99
CA ALA A 172 -7.91 -14.07 30.77
C ALA A 172 -7.29 -15.48 30.92
N TYR A 173 -5.96 -15.62 30.80
CA TYR A 173 -5.26 -16.90 31.03
C TYR A 173 -3.95 -16.71 31.81
N ILE A 174 -4.03 -16.14 33.02
CA ILE A 174 -3.05 -16.38 34.09
C ILE A 174 -3.82 -16.39 35.43
N GLU A 175 -4.42 -17.52 35.78
CA GLU A 175 -4.60 -17.96 37.17
C GLU A 175 -4.40 -19.48 37.24
#